data_AF-A0A6A7K9Q3-F1
#
_entry.id   AF-A0A6A7K9Q3-F1
#
_cell.length_a   1.000
_cell.length_b   1.000
_cell.length_c   1.000
_cell.angle_alpha   90.00
_cell.angle_beta   90.00
_cell.angle_gamma   90.00
#
_symmetry.space_group_name_H-M   'P 1'
#
loop_
_entity.id
_entity.type
_entity.pdbx_description
1 polymer ?
#
loop_
_entity_poly.entity_id
_entity_poly.type
_entity_poly.pdbx_seq_one_letter_code
_entity_poly.pdbx_strand_id
1 'polypeptide(L)'
;MLEKTQGILDYLLVSPLHIFEYLLAKMTSLTLIALFSSLIIAYSSGLSFNPFVLTLIIIIISSFFTLLGFIVALQCETINQYFVKIIPSIILLIVPCMLLFVVNDLLIIKLIPSVASIYLILGVFQGIYLWEFLIYSTSLIIFIILCFSYIKKYIFKILYGGK
;
A
#
# COMPACT_ATOMS: atom_id res chain seq x y z
N MET A 1 5.33 -13.58 9.74
CA MET A 1 6.18 -13.06 10.86
C MET A 1 6.07 -13.87 12.16
N LEU A 2 5.32 -14.98 12.21
CA LEU A 2 5.71 -16.16 13.00
C LEU A 2 6.84 -16.94 12.30
N GLU A 3 6.94 -16.81 10.96
CA GLU A 3 7.88 -17.54 10.10
C GLU A 3 9.37 -17.19 10.31
N LYS A 4 9.71 -15.94 10.70
CA LYS A 4 11.11 -15.56 10.97
C LYS A 4 11.64 -16.18 12.27
N THR A 5 10.79 -16.27 13.29
CA THR A 5 11.12 -16.82 14.62
C THR A 5 11.02 -18.34 14.70
N GLN A 6 10.35 -18.98 13.73
CA GLN A 6 10.18 -20.44 13.65
C GLN A 6 11.22 -21.15 12.76
N GLY A 7 12.28 -20.46 12.31
CA GLY A 7 13.30 -21.08 11.44
C GLY A 7 12.82 -21.38 10.01
N ILE A 8 11.69 -20.81 9.58
CA ILE A 8 11.15 -21.05 8.22
C ILE A 8 11.96 -20.26 7.17
N LEU A 9 12.61 -19.16 7.58
CA LEU A 9 13.63 -18.51 6.75
C LEU A 9 14.83 -19.42 6.44
N ASP A 10 15.17 -20.34 7.36
CA ASP A 10 16.25 -21.32 7.13
C ASP A 10 15.78 -22.46 6.22
N TYR A 11 14.49 -22.79 6.18
CA TYR A 11 13.90 -23.69 5.18
C TYR A 11 13.80 -23.06 3.78
N LEU A 12 13.79 -21.73 3.69
CA LEU A 12 13.93 -20.96 2.44
C LEU A 12 15.37 -20.92 1.90
N LEU A 13 16.35 -21.44 2.63
CA LEU A 13 17.70 -21.71 2.07
C LEU A 13 17.75 -23.01 1.27
N VAL A 14 16.79 -23.91 1.48
CA VAL A 14 16.72 -25.21 0.79
C VAL A 14 15.85 -25.15 -0.47
N SER A 15 15.01 -24.12 -0.61
CA SER A 15 14.28 -23.81 -1.83
C SER A 15 14.66 -22.41 -2.32
N PRO A 16 15.23 -22.23 -3.51
CA PRO A 16 15.64 -20.91 -4.01
C PRO A 16 14.40 -20.14 -4.48
N LEU A 17 13.50 -19.81 -3.55
CA LEU A 17 12.36 -18.97 -3.84
C LEU A 17 12.81 -17.51 -3.79
N HIS A 18 12.66 -16.81 -4.90
CA HIS A 18 13.00 -15.40 -4.96
C HIS A 18 12.11 -14.66 -3.94
N ILE A 19 12.71 -13.87 -3.04
CA ILE A 19 11.98 -13.03 -2.06
C ILE A 19 10.89 -12.17 -2.75
N PHE A 20 11.08 -11.84 -4.02
CA PHE A 20 10.11 -11.17 -4.89
C PHE A 20 8.85 -11.99 -5.19
N GLU A 21 8.96 -13.31 -5.36
CA GLU A 21 7.81 -14.20 -5.63
C GLU A 21 6.94 -14.34 -4.39
N TYR A 22 7.56 -14.52 -3.21
CA TYR A 22 6.84 -14.49 -1.93
C TYR A 22 6.12 -13.14 -1.73
N LEU A 23 6.78 -12.05 -2.11
CA LEU A 23 6.19 -10.71 -2.02
C LEU A 23 4.99 -10.52 -2.92
N LEU A 24 5.11 -10.89 -4.19
CA LEU A 24 4.01 -10.81 -5.14
C LEU A 24 2.84 -11.68 -4.68
N ALA A 25 3.09 -12.91 -4.22
CA ALA A 25 2.05 -13.80 -3.70
C ALA A 25 1.32 -13.20 -2.48
N LYS A 26 2.07 -12.54 -1.58
CA LYS A 26 1.48 -11.90 -0.40
C LYS A 26 0.68 -10.65 -0.76
N MET A 27 1.18 -9.84 -1.69
CA MET A 27 0.46 -8.69 -2.21
C MET A 27 -0.84 -9.11 -2.88
N THR A 28 -0.83 -10.12 -3.76
CA THR A 28 -2.04 -10.59 -4.45
C THR A 28 -3.06 -11.19 -3.47
N SER A 29 -2.60 -11.89 -2.43
CA SER A 29 -3.49 -12.40 -1.38
C SER A 29 -4.16 -11.26 -0.60
N LEU A 30 -3.40 -10.25 -0.16
CA LEU A 30 -3.97 -9.12 0.57
C LEU A 30 -4.86 -8.22 -0.31
N THR A 31 -4.51 -8.02 -1.58
CA THR A 31 -5.35 -7.23 -2.50
C THR A 31 -6.68 -7.93 -2.75
N LEU A 32 -6.69 -9.26 -2.87
CA LEU A 32 -7.91 -10.04 -3.03
C LEU A 32 -8.81 -9.91 -1.78
N ILE A 33 -8.25 -10.02 -0.58
CA ILE A 33 -9.01 -9.82 0.68
C ILE A 33 -9.55 -8.39 0.77
N ALA A 34 -8.75 -7.39 0.38
CA ALA A 34 -9.17 -5.99 0.34
C ALA A 34 -10.31 -5.76 -0.67
N LEU A 35 -10.27 -6.41 -1.84
CA LEU A 35 -11.33 -6.35 -2.84
C LEU A 35 -12.64 -6.92 -2.32
N PHE A 36 -12.62 -8.10 -1.71
CA PHE A 36 -13.84 -8.71 -1.17
C PHE A 36 -14.44 -7.84 -0.05
N SER A 37 -13.63 -7.40 0.90
CA SER A 37 -14.11 -6.56 2.02
C SER A 37 -14.69 -5.23 1.53
N SER A 38 -14.01 -4.53 0.64
CA SER A 38 -14.48 -3.24 0.11
C SER A 38 -15.74 -3.37 -0.74
N LEU A 39 -15.91 -4.45 -1.54
CA LEU A 39 -17.15 -4.70 -2.26
C LEU A 39 -18.32 -4.92 -1.28
N ILE A 40 -18.13 -5.73 -0.24
CA ILE A 40 -19.15 -5.96 0.79
C ILE A 40 -19.55 -4.64 1.46
N ILE A 41 -18.56 -3.81 1.83
CA ILE A 41 -18.79 -2.49 2.44
C ILE A 41 -19.55 -1.57 1.46
N ALA A 42 -19.15 -1.53 0.19
CA ALA A 42 -19.80 -0.70 -0.81
C ALA A 42 -21.25 -1.12 -1.05
N TYR A 43 -21.53 -2.43 -1.18
CA TYR A 43 -22.91 -2.93 -1.29
C TYR A 43 -23.74 -2.65 -0.04
N SER A 44 -23.14 -2.74 1.15
CA SER A 44 -23.82 -2.40 2.41
C SER A 44 -24.10 -0.91 2.56
N SER A 45 -23.38 -0.02 1.86
CA SER A 45 -23.55 1.43 1.97
C SER A 45 -24.84 1.94 1.32
N GLY A 46 -25.48 1.15 0.44
CA GLY A 46 -26.68 1.55 -0.30
C GLY A 46 -26.46 2.63 -1.35
N LEU A 47 -25.21 3.07 -1.57
CA LEU A 47 -24.85 4.07 -2.57
C LEU A 47 -24.77 3.44 -3.96
N SER A 48 -25.09 4.23 -4.99
CA SER A 48 -24.82 3.84 -6.38
C SER A 48 -23.33 3.95 -6.67
N PHE A 49 -22.71 2.87 -7.12
CA PHE A 49 -21.31 2.87 -7.54
C PHE A 49 -21.11 1.94 -8.75
N ASN A 50 -20.05 2.19 -9.52
CA ASN A 50 -19.63 1.28 -10.57
C ASN A 50 -18.63 0.26 -10.00
N PRO A 51 -18.98 -1.06 -9.93
CA PRO A 51 -18.10 -2.07 -9.35
C PRO A 51 -16.77 -2.19 -10.09
N PHE A 52 -16.71 -1.93 -11.40
CA PHE A 52 -15.49 -2.01 -12.18
C PHE A 52 -14.49 -0.89 -11.85
N VAL A 53 -14.99 0.34 -11.65
CA VAL A 53 -14.14 1.48 -11.26
C VAL A 53 -13.65 1.29 -9.82
N LEU A 54 -14.52 0.80 -8.95
CA LEU A 54 -14.19 0.49 -7.56
C LEU A 54 -13.06 -0.53 -7.47
N THR A 55 -13.18 -1.67 -8.17
CA THR A 55 -12.13 -2.72 -8.13
C THR A 55 -10.77 -2.22 -8.61
N LEU A 56 -10.71 -1.45 -9.70
CA LEU A 56 -9.45 -0.85 -10.18
C LEU A 56 -8.80 0.05 -9.13
N ILE A 57 -9.58 0.91 -8.49
CA ILE A 57 -9.10 1.82 -7.45
C ILE A 57 -8.58 1.04 -6.24
N ILE A 58 -9.32 0.04 -5.77
CA ILE A 58 -8.92 -0.78 -4.62
C ILE A 58 -7.62 -1.53 -4.91
N ILE A 59 -7.44 -2.07 -6.12
CA ILE A 59 -6.20 -2.76 -6.50
C ILE A 59 -5.00 -1.81 -6.36
N ILE A 60 -5.12 -0.58 -6.87
CA ILE A 60 -4.03 0.41 -6.82
C ILE A 60 -3.75 0.82 -5.37
N ILE A 61 -4.79 1.17 -4.61
CA ILE A 61 -4.68 1.63 -3.22
C ILE A 61 -4.10 0.54 -2.32
N SER A 62 -4.66 -0.67 -2.38
CA SER A 62 -4.20 -1.80 -1.56
C SER A 62 -2.76 -2.21 -1.90
N SER A 63 -2.38 -2.18 -3.18
CA SER A 63 -0.99 -2.45 -3.60
C SER A 63 -0.02 -1.43 -3.01
N PHE A 64 -0.37 -0.15 -2.99
CA PHE A 64 0.45 0.88 -2.38
C PHE A 64 0.63 0.69 -0.86
N PHE A 65 -0.47 0.50 -0.13
CA PHE A 65 -0.42 0.34 1.33
C PHE A 65 0.30 -0.94 1.76
N THR A 66 0.17 -2.03 1.00
CA THR A 66 0.89 -3.27 1.27
C THR A 66 2.39 -3.12 1.04
N LEU A 67 2.82 -2.43 -0.03
CA LEU A 67 4.23 -2.13 -0.27
C LEU A 67 4.82 -1.26 0.85
N LEU A 68 4.11 -0.23 1.30
CA LEU A 68 4.56 0.60 2.42
C LEU A 68 4.72 -0.19 3.72
N GLY A 69 3.72 -0.97 4.10
CA GLY A 69 3.81 -1.82 5.30
C GLY A 69 4.97 -2.82 5.19
N PHE A 70 5.22 -3.32 3.99
CA PHE A 70 6.34 -4.20 3.74
C PHE A 70 7.71 -3.52 3.86
N ILE A 71 7.87 -2.29 3.38
CA ILE A 71 9.10 -1.50 3.55
C ILE A 71 9.47 -1.40 5.04
N VAL A 72 8.49 -1.12 5.90
CA VAL A 72 8.71 -1.06 7.35
C VAL A 72 9.04 -2.44 7.92
N ALA A 73 8.36 -3.49 7.46
CA ALA A 73 8.64 -4.86 7.88
C ALA A 73 10.05 -5.35 7.52
N LEU A 74 10.61 -4.92 6.38
CA LEU A 74 11.98 -5.23 5.97
C LEU A 74 13.04 -4.63 6.90
N GLN A 75 12.74 -3.50 7.53
CA GLN A 75 13.66 -2.80 8.44
C GLN A 75 13.58 -3.33 9.88
N CYS A 76 12.79 -4.36 10.14
CA CYS A 76 12.54 -4.90 11.47
C CYS A 76 12.99 -6.36 11.57
N GLU A 77 13.64 -6.66 12.69
CA GLU A 77 14.06 -8.02 13.03
C GLU A 77 13.00 -8.72 13.88
N THR A 78 12.33 -7.97 14.77
CA THR A 78 11.27 -8.48 15.66
C THR A 78 9.90 -7.87 15.38
N ILE A 79 8.85 -8.60 15.78
CA ILE A 79 7.46 -8.13 15.68
C ILE A 79 7.25 -6.87 16.53
N ASN A 80 7.85 -6.81 17.72
CA ASN A 80 7.72 -5.64 18.59
C ASN A 80 8.34 -4.39 17.94
N GLN A 81 9.51 -4.55 17.31
CA GLN A 81 10.14 -3.47 16.56
C GLN A 81 9.27 -3.03 15.37
N TYR A 82 8.60 -3.97 14.69
CA TYR A 82 7.64 -3.62 13.64
C TYR A 82 6.49 -2.77 14.17
N PHE A 83 5.86 -3.16 15.28
CA PHE A 83 4.79 -2.37 15.88
C PHE A 83 5.24 -0.97 16.28
N VAL A 84 6.43 -0.83 16.85
CA VAL A 84 6.97 0.48 17.23
C VAL A 84 7.29 1.34 16.00
N LYS A 85 7.85 0.74 14.92
CA LYS A 85 8.23 1.49 13.71
C LYS A 85 7.06 1.81 12.77
N ILE A 86 6.03 0.96 12.72
CA ILE A 86 4.88 1.20 11.83
C ILE A 86 4.02 2.37 12.30
N ILE A 87 3.92 2.59 13.61
CA ILE A 87 3.14 3.69 14.21
C ILE A 87 3.56 5.06 13.64
N PRO A 88 4.83 5.51 13.71
CA PRO A 88 5.22 6.79 13.15
C PRO A 88 5.04 6.86 11.63
N SER A 89 5.22 5.75 10.91
CA SER A 89 4.95 5.69 9.46
C SER A 89 3.47 5.92 9.15
N ILE A 90 2.56 5.33 9.94
CA ILE A 90 1.11 5.53 9.79
C ILE A 90 0.73 6.97 10.14
N ILE A 91 1.28 7.53 11.23
CA ILE A 91 1.04 8.92 11.64
C ILE A 91 1.45 9.88 10.52
N LEU A 92 2.65 9.70 9.95
CA LEU A 92 3.14 10.50 8.84
C LEU A 92 2.18 10.49 7.64
N LEU A 93 1.54 9.35 7.39
CA LEU A 93 0.60 9.16 6.29
C LEU A 93 -0.79 9.75 6.58
N ILE A 94 -1.20 9.79 7.84
CA ILE A 94 -2.48 10.36 8.31
C ILE A 94 -2.45 11.89 8.41
N VAL A 95 -1.32 12.49 8.80
CA VAL A 95 -1.14 13.95 8.89
C VAL A 95 -1.65 14.70 7.64
N PRO A 96 -1.25 14.34 6.41
CA PRO A 96 -1.74 15.02 5.21
C PRO A 96 -3.24 14.84 4.96
N CYS A 97 -3.83 13.73 5.42
CA CYS A 97 -5.29 13.55 5.37
C CYS A 97 -6.01 14.53 6.29
N MET A 98 -5.45 14.80 7.48
CA MET A 98 -6.01 15.80 8.40
C MET A 98 -5.84 17.23 7.86
N LEU A 99 -4.72 17.49 7.18
CA LEU A 99 -4.45 18.81 6.60
C LEU A 99 -5.44 19.19 5.49
N LEU A 100 -6.06 18.20 4.84
CA LEU A 100 -7.11 18.40 3.83
C LEU A 100 -8.28 19.25 4.37
N PHE A 101 -8.66 19.07 5.63
CA PHE A 101 -9.74 19.84 6.27
C PHE A 101 -9.40 21.32 6.47
N VAL A 102 -8.11 21.67 6.52
CA VAL A 102 -7.63 23.03 6.79
C VAL A 102 -7.26 23.74 5.49
N VAL A 103 -6.58 23.05 4.58
CA VAL A 103 -6.04 23.66 3.35
C VAL A 103 -6.33 22.77 2.13
N ASN A 104 -7.46 23.04 1.48
CA ASN A 104 -7.91 22.23 0.34
C ASN A 104 -7.29 22.64 -1.01
N ASP A 105 -6.72 23.85 -1.11
CA ASP A 105 -6.33 24.40 -2.41
C ASP A 105 -4.93 24.00 -2.88
N LEU A 106 -4.07 23.48 -1.99
CA LEU A 106 -2.74 23.05 -2.38
C LEU A 106 -2.79 21.73 -3.17
N LEU A 107 -2.53 21.83 -4.48
CA LEU A 107 -2.38 20.69 -5.39
C LEU A 107 -1.33 19.67 -4.90
N ILE A 108 -0.27 20.16 -4.25
CA ILE A 108 0.81 19.32 -3.71
C ILE A 108 0.28 18.36 -2.64
N ILE A 109 -0.65 18.83 -1.79
CA ILE A 109 -1.28 18.01 -0.74
C ILE A 109 -2.18 16.94 -1.38
N LYS A 110 -2.91 17.30 -2.45
CA LYS A 110 -3.78 16.35 -3.16
C LYS A 110 -3.01 15.22 -3.84
N LEU A 111 -1.77 15.47 -4.24
CA LEU A 111 -0.89 14.46 -4.85
C LEU A 111 -0.28 13.49 -3.84
N ILE A 112 -0.33 13.80 -2.54
CA ILE A 112 0.14 12.89 -1.49
C ILE A 112 -0.70 11.61 -1.55
N PRO A 113 -0.09 10.42 -1.52
CA PRO A 113 -0.76 9.18 -1.86
C PRO A 113 -1.94 8.85 -0.94
N SER A 114 -1.86 9.25 0.34
CA SER A 114 -2.97 9.07 1.28
C SER A 114 -4.19 9.93 0.95
N VAL A 115 -3.97 11.19 0.56
CA VAL A 115 -5.03 12.09 0.12
C VAL A 115 -5.59 11.65 -1.23
N ALA A 116 -4.72 11.31 -2.19
CA ALA A 116 -5.12 10.79 -3.50
C ALA A 116 -6.00 9.52 -3.38
N SER A 117 -5.68 8.63 -2.44
CA SER A 117 -6.49 7.43 -2.15
C SER A 117 -7.91 7.80 -1.70
N ILE A 118 -8.05 8.80 -0.83
CA ILE A 118 -9.36 9.29 -0.35
C ILE A 118 -10.16 9.87 -1.51
N TYR A 119 -9.56 10.74 -2.33
CA TYR A 119 -10.23 11.35 -3.48
C TYR A 119 -10.69 10.32 -4.51
N LEU A 120 -9.88 9.28 -4.77
CA LEU A 120 -10.30 8.19 -5.66
C LEU A 120 -11.50 7.44 -5.11
N ILE A 121 -11.50 7.07 -3.82
CA ILE A 121 -12.63 6.37 -3.19
C ILE A 121 -13.89 7.25 -3.18
N LEU A 122 -13.77 8.52 -2.80
CA LEU A 122 -14.90 9.47 -2.84
C LEU A 122 -15.44 9.62 -4.26
N GLY A 123 -14.55 9.68 -5.25
CA GLY A 123 -14.88 9.77 -6.66
C GLY A 123 -15.70 8.59 -7.19
N VAL A 124 -15.59 7.41 -6.58
CA VAL A 124 -16.42 6.24 -6.94
C VAL A 124 -17.89 6.49 -6.60
N PHE A 125 -18.17 7.14 -5.47
CA PHE A 125 -19.53 7.32 -4.94
C PHE A 125 -20.17 8.64 -5.36
N GLN A 126 -19.38 9.71 -5.44
CA GLN A 126 -19.88 11.05 -5.77
C GLN A 126 -19.76 11.39 -7.26
N GLY A 127 -19.04 10.57 -8.03
CA GLY A 127 -18.66 10.86 -9.40
C GLY A 127 -17.42 11.76 -9.44
N ILE A 128 -16.48 11.45 -10.35
CA ILE A 128 -15.23 12.20 -10.52
C ILE A 128 -14.97 12.44 -11.99
N TYR A 129 -14.31 13.55 -12.31
CA TYR A 129 -13.88 13.81 -13.67
C TYR A 129 -12.76 12.84 -14.08
N LEU A 130 -12.78 12.43 -15.35
CA LEU A 130 -11.81 11.46 -15.88
C LEU A 130 -10.35 11.94 -15.73
N TRP A 131 -10.13 13.25 -15.84
CA TRP A 131 -8.81 13.86 -15.63
C TRP A 131 -8.31 13.75 -14.19
N GLU A 132 -9.18 14.00 -13.20
CA GLU A 132 -8.83 13.88 -11.78
C GLU A 132 -8.51 12.42 -11.42
N PHE A 133 -9.32 11.48 -11.92
CA PHE A 133 -9.06 10.05 -11.78
C PHE A 133 -7.68 9.66 -12.33
N LEU A 134 -7.33 10.16 -13.53
CA LEU A 134 -6.01 9.89 -14.14
C LEU A 134 -4.87 10.51 -13.33
N ILE A 135 -5.02 11.72 -12.81
CA ILE A 135 -3.98 12.39 -12.01
C ILE A 135 -3.73 11.65 -10.68
N TYR A 136 -4.79 11.28 -9.96
CA TYR A 136 -4.63 10.59 -8.67
C TYR A 136 -4.17 9.13 -8.82
N SER A 137 -4.63 8.44 -9.88
CA SER A 137 -4.13 7.09 -10.16
C SER A 137 -2.66 7.10 -10.59
N THR A 138 -2.26 8.05 -11.45
CA THR A 138 -0.85 8.18 -11.86
C THR A 138 0.05 8.56 -10.70
N SER A 139 -0.38 9.44 -9.79
CA SER A 139 0.40 9.76 -8.59
C SER A 139 0.65 8.51 -7.73
N LEU A 140 -0.40 7.71 -7.47
CA LEU A 140 -0.26 6.45 -6.73
C LEU A 140 0.67 5.45 -7.43
N ILE A 141 0.58 5.32 -8.76
CA ILE A 141 1.47 4.45 -9.54
C ILE A 141 2.93 4.90 -9.42
N ILE A 142 3.20 6.21 -9.47
CA ILE A 142 4.55 6.75 -9.26
C ILE A 142 5.07 6.38 -7.87
N PHE A 143 4.25 6.54 -6.83
CA PHE A 143 4.61 6.16 -5.46
C PHE A 143 4.83 4.65 -5.29
N ILE A 144 4.04 3.81 -5.97
CA ILE A 144 4.23 2.35 -6.02
C ILE A 144 5.61 2.02 -6.63
N ILE A 145 5.96 2.64 -7.76
CA ILE A 145 7.25 2.42 -8.44
C ILE A 145 8.42 2.86 -7.54
N LEU A 146 8.28 3.99 -6.83
CA LEU A 146 9.27 4.46 -5.87
C LEU A 146 9.45 3.47 -4.72
N CYS A 147 8.35 2.98 -4.14
CA CYS A 147 8.38 1.98 -3.07
C CYS A 147 9.04 0.68 -3.54
N PHE A 148 8.69 0.19 -4.73
CA PHE A 148 9.28 -1.01 -5.30
C PHE A 148 10.79 -0.85 -5.56
N SER A 149 11.19 0.31 -6.08
CA SER A 149 12.60 0.63 -6.30
C SER A 149 13.39 0.71 -4.99
N TYR A 150 12.78 1.23 -3.94
CA TYR A 150 13.38 1.28 -2.60
C TYR A 150 13.57 -0.13 -2.01
N ILE A 151 12.55 -0.99 -2.12
CA ILE A 151 12.63 -2.40 -1.70
C ILE A 151 13.76 -3.12 -2.43
N LYS A 152 13.85 -2.95 -3.76
CA LYS A 152 14.90 -3.58 -4.58
C LYS A 152 16.30 -3.15 -4.12
N LYS A 153 16.50 -1.84 -3.87
CA LYS A 153 17.78 -1.32 -3.35
C LYS A 153 18.10 -1.87 -1.95
N TYR A 154 17.11 -1.96 -1.08
CA TYR A 154 17.29 -2.45 0.29
C TYR A 154 17.66 -3.94 0.32
N ILE A 155 16.96 -4.77 -0.45
CA ILE A 155 17.24 -6.21 -0.60
C ILE A 155 18.63 -6.42 -1.20
N PHE A 156 18.99 -5.66 -2.25
CA PHE A 156 20.32 -5.75 -2.86
C PHE A 156 21.43 -5.39 -1.86
N LYS A 157 21.21 -4.37 -1.04
CA LYS A 157 22.15 -3.98 0.03
C LYS A 157 22.31 -5.08 1.09
N ILE A 158 21.24 -5.80 1.44
CA ILE A 158 21.32 -6.93 2.38
C ILE A 158 22.08 -8.11 1.77
N LEU A 159 21.81 -8.45 0.50
CA LEU A 159 22.42 -9.60 -0.17
C LEU A 159 23.91 -9.40 -0.51
N TYR A 160 24.31 -8.19 -0.93
CA TYR A 160 25.69 -7.90 -1.38
C TYR A 160 26.51 -7.06 -0.40
N GLY A 161 25.87 -6.38 0.54
CA GLY A 161 26.52 -5.45 1.48
C GLY A 161 26.64 -6.00 2.90
N GLY A 162 26.69 -7.33 3.06
CA GLY A 162 26.69 -8.03 4.34
C GLY A 162 27.49 -7.33 5.43
N LYS A 163 26.76 -6.89 6.46
CA LYS A 163 27.18 -6.77 7.85
C LYS A 163 25.97 -7.02 8.72
#